data_AF-A0A9E5NB93-F1
#
_entry.id   AF-A0A9E5NB93-F1
#
_cell.length_a   1.000
_cell.length_b   1.000
_cell.length_c   1.000
_cell.angle_alpha   90.00
_cell.angle_beta   90.00
_cell.angle_gamma   90.00
#
_symmetry.space_group_name_H-M   'P 1'
#
loop_
_entity.id
_entity.type
_entity.pdbx_description
1 polymer ?
#
loop_
_entity_poly.entity_id
_entity_poly.type
_entity_poly.pdbx_seq_one_letter_code
_entity_poly.pdbx_strand_id
1 'polypeptide(L)'
;HFRPSGKVYLEKLKEVETTDVVYVGKIEYEKVDEFSFDEEPEYVLPGGGRAMLAPYAGALEAGKYRAEITINYGGAEPLKLTKEFQVK
;
A
#
# COMPACT_ATOMS: atom_id res chain seq x y z
N HIS A 1 7.93 2.18 -24.25
CA HIS A 1 8.08 0.85 -23.62
C HIS A 1 8.62 1.07 -22.22
N PHE A 2 7.77 0.95 -21.21
CA PHE A 2 8.14 1.17 -19.80
C PHE A 2 7.85 -0.10 -19.01
N ARG A 3 8.72 -0.41 -18.06
CA ARG A 3 8.54 -1.52 -17.13
C ARG A 3 7.94 -0.96 -15.86
N PRO A 4 6.67 -1.28 -15.56
CA PRO A 4 6.05 -0.72 -14.38
C PRO A 4 6.74 -1.27 -13.14
N SER A 5 7.03 -0.37 -12.20
CA SER A 5 7.59 -0.71 -10.90
C SER A 5 6.85 0.07 -9.84
N GLY A 6 6.89 -0.38 -8.59
CA GLY A 6 6.23 0.38 -7.55
C GLY A 6 6.61 -0.02 -6.16
N LYS A 7 6.06 0.75 -5.23
CA LYS A 7 6.26 0.63 -3.80
C LYS A 7 4.94 0.53 -3.09
N VAL A 8 4.92 -0.26 -2.03
CA VAL A 8 3.81 -0.37 -1.10
C VAL A 8 4.32 0.02 0.27
N TYR A 9 3.70 1.05 0.83
CA TYR A 9 3.84 1.43 2.23
C TYR A 9 2.68 0.82 2.99
N LEU A 10 2.99 -0.03 3.98
CA LEU A 10 1.98 -0.70 4.77
C LEU A 10 1.96 -0.11 6.18
N GLU A 11 0.76 0.27 6.61
CA GLU A 11 0.54 0.85 7.93
C GLU A 11 -0.57 0.07 8.66
N LYS A 12 -0.40 -0.16 9.97
CA LYS A 12 -1.41 -0.76 10.85
C LYS A 12 -2.08 0.34 11.63
N LEU A 13 -3.39 0.24 11.81
CA LEU A 13 -4.12 1.13 12.69
C LEU A 13 -3.68 0.89 14.14
N LYS A 14 -3.24 1.95 14.81
CA LYS A 14 -2.92 1.92 16.24
C LYS A 14 -4.21 2.01 17.04
N GLU A 15 -4.53 0.95 17.77
CA GLU A 15 -5.62 1.00 18.75
C GLU A 15 -5.16 1.85 19.94
N VAL A 16 -5.70 3.06 20.05
CA VAL A 16 -5.43 3.95 21.18
C VAL A 16 -6.26 3.48 22.37
N GLU A 17 -5.62 2.82 23.35
CA GLU A 17 -6.25 2.51 24.63
C GLU A 17 -6.68 3.82 25.31
N THR A 18 -7.98 3.96 25.49
CA THR A 18 -8.61 5.20 25.96
C THR A 18 -8.32 5.40 27.44
N THR A 19 -7.27 6.16 27.78
CA THR A 19 -7.12 6.71 29.14
C THR A 19 -7.87 8.03 29.22
N ASP A 20 -9.10 7.97 29.75
CA ASP A 20 -9.98 9.02 30.32
C ASP A 20 -10.16 10.40 29.67
N VAL A 21 -9.56 10.73 28.52
CA VAL A 21 -9.89 11.96 27.77
C VAL A 21 -10.00 11.63 26.28
N VAL A 22 -11.24 11.41 25.83
CA VAL A 22 -11.58 11.11 24.44
C VAL A 22 -11.32 12.34 23.57
N TYR A 23 -10.13 12.42 22.97
CA TYR A 23 -9.95 13.22 21.75
C TYR A 23 -10.52 12.44 20.57
N VAL A 24 -11.81 12.65 20.31
CA VAL A 24 -12.51 12.11 19.14
C VAL A 24 -11.83 12.66 17.88
N GLY A 25 -10.98 11.87 17.22
CA GLY A 25 -10.58 12.17 15.84
C GLY A 25 -9.15 11.85 15.40
N LYS A 26 -8.25 11.40 16.28
CA LYS A 26 -6.89 11.02 15.85
C LYS A 26 -6.80 9.53 15.56
N ILE A 27 -7.02 9.16 14.30
CA ILE A 27 -6.70 7.83 13.78
C ILE A 27 -5.19 7.83 13.51
N GLU A 28 -4.41 7.16 14.36
CA GLU A 28 -2.97 7.03 14.19
C GLU A 28 -2.63 5.72 13.49
N TYR A 29 -1.85 5.82 12.42
CA TYR A 29 -1.32 4.69 11.68
C TYR A 29 0.16 4.54 12.02
N GLU A 30 0.60 3.31 12.26
CA GLU A 30 2.00 2.98 12.49
C GLU A 30 2.57 2.25 11.28
N LYS A 31 3.73 2.69 10.80
CA LYS A 31 4.42 2.04 9.68
C LYS A 31 4.81 0.61 10.08
N VAL A 32 4.22 -0.36 9.38
CA VAL A 32 4.50 -1.79 9.55
C VAL A 32 5.65 -2.19 8.67
N ASP A 33 5.59 -1.83 7.39
CA ASP A 33 6.57 -2.25 6.41
C ASP A 33 6.60 -1.35 5.18
N GLU A 34 7.67 -1.46 4.41
CA GLU A 34 7.82 -0.86 3.08
C GLU A 34 8.48 -1.87 2.15
N PHE A 35 7.79 -2.23 1.08
CA PHE A 35 8.31 -3.17 0.09
C PHE A 35 8.07 -2.66 -1.33
N SER A 36 8.97 -3.06 -2.23
CA SER A 36 8.85 -2.79 -3.65
C SER A 36 8.39 -4.07 -4.35
N PHE A 37 7.62 -3.95 -5.42
CA PHE A 37 7.34 -5.06 -6.31
C PHE A 37 8.11 -4.88 -7.61
N ASP A 38 8.72 -5.97 -8.06
CA ASP A 38 9.67 -5.97 -9.16
C ASP A 38 9.03 -5.67 -10.53
N GLU A 39 9.89 -5.19 -11.43
CA GLU A 39 9.58 -4.88 -12.81
C GLU A 39 8.98 -6.08 -13.54
N GLU A 40 7.76 -5.92 -14.05
CA GLU A 40 7.17 -6.94 -14.91
C GLU A 40 8.02 -7.14 -16.19
N PRO A 41 8.18 -8.39 -16.66
CA PRO A 41 9.07 -8.69 -17.78
C PRO A 41 8.57 -8.12 -19.12
N GLU A 42 7.30 -7.75 -19.20
CA GLU A 42 6.63 -7.32 -20.42
C GLU A 42 6.22 -5.86 -20.39
N TYR A 43 6.22 -5.23 -21.56
CA TYR A 43 5.84 -3.84 -21.73
C TYR A 43 4.32 -3.66 -21.74
N VAL A 44 3.83 -2.64 -21.02
CA VAL A 44 2.43 -2.22 -21.08
C VAL A 44 2.23 -1.26 -22.26
N LEU A 45 1.24 -1.56 -23.12
CA LEU A 45 0.86 -0.70 -24.23
C LEU A 45 -0.09 0.44 -23.77
N PRO A 46 -0.12 1.59 -24.47
CA PRO A 46 -1.08 2.66 -24.19
C PRO A 46 -2.54 2.14 -24.23
N GLY A 47 -3.30 2.39 -23.16
CA GLY A 47 -4.69 1.92 -23.03
C GLY A 47 -4.84 0.45 -22.59
N GLY A 48 -3.73 -0.28 -22.44
CA GLY A 48 -3.72 -1.63 -21.88
C GLY A 48 -3.83 -1.61 -20.35
N GLY A 49 -4.63 -2.51 -19.80
CA GLY A 49 -4.64 -2.81 -18.36
C GLY A 49 -3.71 -3.99 -18.06
N ARG A 50 -3.09 -3.99 -16.88
CA ARG A 50 -2.29 -5.12 -16.41
C ARG A 50 -2.45 -5.30 -14.91
N ALA A 51 -2.48 -6.55 -14.47
CA ALA A 51 -2.50 -6.91 -13.07
C ALA A 51 -1.07 -7.03 -12.56
N MET A 52 -0.72 -6.26 -11.53
CA MET A 52 0.56 -6.36 -10.83
C MET A 52 0.36 -7.09 -9.51
N LEU A 53 1.26 -8.00 -9.20
CA LEU A 53 1.28 -8.73 -7.93
C LEU A 53 2.40 -8.15 -7.06
N ALA A 54 2.04 -7.72 -5.85
CA ALA A 54 2.98 -7.28 -4.84
C ALA A 54 3.00 -8.32 -3.70
N PRO A 55 3.83 -9.39 -3.80
CA PRO A 55 3.87 -10.43 -2.79
C PRO A 55 4.40 -9.86 -1.48
N TYR A 56 3.64 -10.05 -0.40
CA TYR A 56 4.07 -9.71 0.95
C TYR A 56 4.46 -10.98 1.69
N ALA A 57 5.74 -11.09 2.07
CA ALA A 57 6.29 -12.28 2.74
C ALA A 57 6.20 -12.20 4.28
N GLY A 58 5.85 -11.03 4.83
CA GLY A 58 5.68 -10.83 6.26
C GLY A 58 4.38 -11.46 6.78
N ALA A 59 4.41 -11.90 8.04
CA ALA A 59 3.19 -12.24 8.74
C ALA A 59 2.48 -10.95 9.19
N LEU A 60 1.21 -10.79 8.81
CA LEU A 60 0.37 -9.71 9.33
C LEU A 60 -0.46 -10.25 10.49
N GLU A 61 -0.39 -9.56 11.61
CA GLU A 61 -1.31 -9.81 12.73
C GLU A 61 -2.74 -9.42 12.36
N ALA A 62 -3.72 -9.93 13.10
CA ALA A 62 -5.10 -9.47 12.96
C ALA A 62 -5.19 -7.96 13.27
N GLY A 63 -5.93 -7.22 12.45
CA GLY A 63 -6.03 -5.77 12.58
C GLY A 63 -6.48 -5.07 11.31
N LYS A 64 -6.66 -3.75 11.43
CA LYS A 64 -6.94 -2.87 10.29
C LYS A 64 -5.64 -2.31 9.74
N TYR A 65 -5.50 -2.34 8.42
CA TYR A 65 -4.31 -1.90 7.72
C TYR A 65 -4.69 -0.94 6.60
N ARG A 66 -3.73 -0.07 6.26
CA ARG A 66 -3.76 0.83 5.11
C ARG A 66 -2.52 0.56 4.27
N ALA A 67 -2.71 0.23 3.00
CA ALA A 67 -1.65 0.14 2.02
C ALA A 67 -1.67 1.36 1.11
N GLU A 68 -0.57 2.10 1.07
CA GLU A 68 -0.33 3.17 0.11
C GLU A 68 0.58 2.67 -1.00
N ILE A 69 0.04 2.59 -2.21
CA ILE A 69 0.66 1.98 -3.37
C ILE A 69 1.03 3.09 -4.34
N THR A 70 2.31 3.15 -4.71
CA THR A 70 2.82 4.07 -5.73
C THR A 70 3.37 3.26 -6.89
N ILE A 71 2.83 3.47 -8.09
CA ILE A 71 3.16 2.75 -9.31
C ILE A 71 3.77 3.72 -10.32
N ASN A 72 5.01 3.49 -10.70
CA ASN A 72 5.64 4.12 -11.85
C ASN A 72 5.27 3.32 -13.09
N TYR A 73 4.62 3.93 -14.08
CA TYR A 73 4.20 3.26 -15.32
C TYR A 73 4.59 4.02 -16.60
N GLY A 74 5.62 4.87 -16.50
CA GLY A 74 6.20 5.59 -17.65
C GLY A 74 5.41 6.80 -18.10
N GLY A 75 4.33 7.16 -17.40
CA GLY A 75 3.68 8.46 -17.52
C GLY A 75 4.48 9.58 -16.87
N ALA A 76 3.99 10.81 -17.01
CA ALA A 76 4.62 12.00 -16.42
C ALA A 76 4.62 11.99 -14.88
N GLU A 77 3.67 11.28 -14.28
CA GLU A 77 3.51 11.16 -12.82
C GLU A 77 3.20 9.72 -12.42
N PRO A 78 3.66 9.27 -11.24
CA PRO A 78 3.32 7.96 -10.72
C PRO A 78 1.84 7.89 -10.34
N LEU A 79 1.22 6.73 -10.56
CA LEU A 79 -0.12 6.44 -10.07
C LEU A 79 -0.04 6.17 -8.56
N LYS A 80 -0.87 6.86 -7.78
CA LYS A 80 -0.97 6.66 -6.33
C LYS A 80 -2.34 6.11 -6.00
N LEU A 81 -2.38 5.06 -5.17
CA LEU A 81 -3.61 4.44 -4.70
C LEU A 81 -3.48 4.11 -3.21
N THR A 82 -4.54 4.38 -2.46
CA THR A 82 -4.65 3.98 -1.05
C THR A 82 -5.72 2.91 -0.93
N LYS A 83 -5.42 1.82 -0.22
CA LYS A 83 -6.37 0.75 0.05
C LYS A 83 -6.36 0.37 1.52
N GLU A 84 -7.53 0.47 2.15
CA GLU A 84 -7.75 -0.02 3.51
C GLU A 84 -8.28 -1.45 3.46
N PHE A 85 -7.81 -2.30 4.38
CA PHE A 85 -8.24 -3.69 4.51
C PHE A 85 -8.12 -4.17 5.96
N GLN A 86 -8.80 -5.27 6.27
CA GLN A 86 -8.78 -5.89 7.60
C GLN A 86 -8.27 -7.32 7.49
N VAL A 87 -7.22 -7.64 8.26
CA VAL A 87 -6.72 -8.99 8.47
C VAL A 87 -7.50 -9.59 9.64
N LYS A 88 -8.06 -10.78 9.43
CA LYS A 88 -8.83 -11.52 10.45
C LYS A 88 -8.00 -12.65 11.01
#